data_AF-A0A5D2NHY0-F1
#
_entry.id   AF-A0A5D2NHY0-F1
#
_cell.length_a   1.000
_cell.length_b   1.000
_cell.length_c   1.000
_cell.angle_alpha   90.00
_cell.angle_beta   90.00
_cell.angle_gamma   90.00
#
_symmetry.space_group_name_H-M   'P 1'
#
loop_
_entity.id
_entity.type
_entity.pdbx_description
1 polymer ?
#
loop_
_entity_poly.entity_id
_entity_poly.type
_entity_poly.pdbx_seq_one_letter_code
_entity_poly.pdbx_strand_id
1 'polypeptide(L)' 'MELDDAVHTAILTLKEGFEGQISGKNIEIGIIGTDQKFRVLTLAEIDDYLAEVE' A
#
# COMPACT_ATOMS: atom_id res chain seq x y z
N MET A 1 12.87 -9.98 2.99
CA MET A 1 11.53 -9.40 2.93
C MET A 1 11.61 -8.33 1.88
N GLU A 2 11.01 -8.59 0.74
CA GLU A 2 11.00 -7.62 -0.35
C GLU A 2 10.04 -6.48 0.05
N LEU A 3 10.28 -5.26 -0.43
CA LEU A 3 9.47 -4.09 -0.06
C LEU A 3 7.99 -4.31 -0.39
N ASP A 4 7.71 -5.06 -1.45
CA ASP A 4 6.37 -5.44 -1.88
C ASP A 4 5.64 -6.28 -0.82
N ASP A 5 6.31 -7.24 -0.17
CA ASP A 5 5.71 -8.04 0.91
C ASP A 5 5.27 -7.16 2.09
N ALA A 6 6.08 -6.13 2.40
CA ALA A 6 5.80 -5.21 3.50
C ALA A 6 4.62 -4.30 3.17
N VAL A 7 4.54 -3.79 1.93
CA VAL A 7 3.41 -3.00 1.44
C VAL A 7 2.12 -3.83 1.47
N HIS A 8 2.19 -5.07 0.99
CA HIS A 8 1.05 -6.00 0.98
C HIS A 8 0.51 -6.26 2.39
N THR A 9 1.39 -6.57 3.35
CA THR A 9 1.02 -6.83 4.75
C THR A 9 0.39 -5.60 5.42
N ALA A 10 0.93 -4.41 5.13
CA ALA A 10 0.40 -3.16 5.65
C ALA A 10 -1.01 -2.86 5.11
N ILE A 11 -1.23 -3.06 3.81
CA ILE A 11 -2.54 -2.89 3.17
C ILE A 11 -3.55 -3.89 3.74
N LEU A 12 -3.18 -5.15 3.91
CA LEU A 12 -4.05 -6.17 4.51
C LEU A 12 -4.50 -5.76 5.92
N THR A 13 -3.56 -5.31 6.76
CA THR A 13 -3.84 -4.86 8.13
C THR A 13 -4.79 -3.65 8.14
N LEU A 14 -4.61 -2.71 7.22
CA LEU A 14 -5.52 -1.57 7.07
C LEU A 14 -6.92 -2.01 6.64
N LYS A 15 -7.01 -2.93 5.68
CA LYS A 15 -8.28 -3.47 5.14
C LYS A 15 -9.08 -4.21 6.22
N GLU A 16 -8.40 -4.97 7.09
CA GLU A 16 -9.03 -5.64 8.23
C GLU A 16 -9.46 -4.66 9.34
N GLY A 17 -8.75 -3.55 9.50
CA GLY A 17 -9.03 -2.54 10.53
C GLY A 17 -10.02 -1.44 10.12
N PHE A 18 -10.43 -1.38 8.86
CA PHE A 18 -11.28 -0.31 8.33
C PHE A 18 -12.68 -0.83 7.97
N GLU A 19 -13.72 -0.30 8.60
CA GLU A 19 -15.12 -0.69 8.38
C GLU A 19 -15.71 -0.11 7.08
N GLY A 20 -15.00 -0.24 5.95
CA GLY A 20 -15.40 0.28 4.65
C GLY A 20 -14.48 -0.15 3.52
N GLN A 21 -14.73 0.36 2.30
CA GLN A 21 -13.83 0.12 1.17
C GLN A 21 -12.62 1.03 1.24
N ILE A 22 -11.42 0.42 1.26
CA ILE A 22 -10.16 1.11 1.02
C ILE A 22 -9.99 1.30 -0.50
N SER A 23 -9.47 2.47 -0.90
CA SER A 23 -9.19 2.83 -2.29
C SER A 23 -7.96 3.74 -2.33
N GLY A 24 -7.26 3.85 -3.46
CA GLY A 24 -6.13 4.78 -3.56
C GLY A 24 -6.47 6.24 -3.19
N LYS A 25 -7.75 6.63 -3.22
CA LYS A 25 -8.20 7.99 -2.85
C LYS A 25 -8.36 8.23 -1.36
N ASN A 26 -8.40 7.18 -0.53
CA ASN A 26 -8.64 7.30 0.91
C ASN A 26 -7.44 6.91 1.78
N ILE A 27 -6.40 6.35 1.18
CA ILE A 27 -5.13 6.05 1.84
C ILE A 27 -3.96 6.60 1.03
N GLU A 28 -2.86 6.88 1.72
CA GLU A 28 -1.59 7.26 1.11
C GLU A 28 -0.50 6.34 1.66
N ILE A 29 0.38 5.83 0.80
CA ILE A 29 1.46 4.92 1.18
C ILE A 29 2.79 5.55 0.78
N GLY A 30 3.65 5.74 1.77
CA GLY A 30 5.03 6.18 1.58
C GLY A 30 6.01 5.04 1.83
N ILE A 31 6.99 4.88 0.95
CA ILE A 31 8.03 3.85 1.08
C ILE A 31 9.42 4.47 1.02
N ILE A 32 10.37 3.81 1.69
CA ILE A 32 11.80 4.10 1.57
C ILE A 32 12.48 2.86 1.03
N GLY A 33 13.02 2.97 -0.18
CA GLY A 33 13.69 1.89 -0.88
C GLY A 33 15.15 1.71 -0.48
N THR A 34 15.83 0.83 -1.21
CA THR A 34 17.30 0.67 -1.13
C THR A 34 18.06 1.93 -1.55
N ASP A 35 17.41 2.81 -2.31
CA ASP A 35 17.90 4.13 -2.68
C ASP A 35 17.84 5.14 -1.51
N GLN A 36 17.30 4.74 -0.36
CA GLN A 36 17.15 5.55 0.86
C GLN A 36 16.39 6.87 0.62
N LYS A 37 15.53 6.89 -0.39
CA LYS A 37 14.67 8.04 -0.69
C LYS A 37 13.24 7.73 -0.30
N PHE A 38 12.62 8.68 0.36
CA PHE A 38 11.19 8.64 0.58
C PHE A 38 10.46 8.94 -0.73
N ARG A 39 9.57 8.05 -1.13
CA ARG A 39 8.64 8.27 -2.23
C ARG A 39 7.23 7.90 -1.80
N VAL A 40 6.26 8.63 -2.33
CA VAL A 40 4.84 8.32 -2.17
C VAL A 40 4.39 7.50 -3.37
N LEU A 41 3.64 6.42 -3.14
CA LEU A 41 3.04 5.62 -4.19
C LEU A 41 1.96 6.42 -4.93
N THR A 42 1.87 6.23 -6.23
CA THR A 42 0.81 6.81 -7.05
C THR A 42 -0.52 6.11 -6.77
N LEU A 43 -1.63 6.78 -7.10
CA LEU A 43 -2.98 6.19 -7.00
C LEU A 43 -3.07 4.85 -7.75
N ALA A 44 -2.46 4.77 -8.94
CA ALA A 44 -2.45 3.56 -9.74
C ALA A 44 -1.69 2.42 -9.06
N GLU A 45 -0.50 2.69 -8.50
CA GLU A 45 0.25 1.69 -7.73
C GLU A 45 -0.56 1.19 -6.53
N ILE A 46 -1.21 2.08 -5.77
CA ILE A 46 -2.03 1.68 -4.62
C ILE A 46 -3.22 0.83 -5.07
N ASP A 47 -3.91 1.21 -6.14
CA ASP A 47 -5.04 0.43 -6.67
C ASP A 47 -4.60 -0.94 -7.19
N ASP A 48 -3.42 -1.04 -7.83
CA ASP A 48 -2.83 -2.32 -8.26
C ASP A 48 -2.52 -3.21 -7.05
N TYR A 49 -1.87 -2.68 -6.00
CA TYR A 49 -1.63 -3.44 -4.76
C TYR A 49 -2.95 -3.85 -4.09
N LEU A 50 -3.99 -3.00 -4.08
CA LEU A 50 -5.29 -3.34 -3.51
C LEU A 50 -5.99 -4.48 -4.26
N ALA A 51 -5.77 -4.58 -5.58
CA ALA A 51 -6.30 -5.66 -6.41
C ALA A 51 -5.55 -6.98 -6.22
N GLU A 52 -4.25 -6.94 -5.90
CA GLU A 52 -3.47 -8.15 -5.59
C GLU A 52 -3.76 -8.73 -4.20
N VAL A 53 -4.29 -7.92 -3.27
CA VAL A 53 -4.65 -8.31 -1.88
C VAL A 53 -6.10 -8.89 -1.83
N GLU A 54 -6.60 -9.47 -2.92
CA GLU A 54 -7.94 -10.11 -2.99
C GLU A 54 -7.94 -11.55 -2.44
#